data_AF-A0A3D6ER59-F1
#
_entry.id   AF-A0A3D6ER59-F1
#
_cell.length_a   1.000
_cell.length_b   1.000
_cell.length_c   1.000
_cell.angle_alpha   90.00
_cell.angle_beta   90.00
_cell.angle_gamma   90.00
#
_symmetry.space_group_name_H-M   'P 1'
#
loop_
_entity.id
_entity.type
_entity.pdbx_description
1 polymer ?
#
loop_
_entity_poly.entity_id
_entity_poly.type
_entity_poly.pdbx_seq_one_letter_code
_entity_poly.pdbx_strand_id
1 'polypeptide(L)'
;TIAWLFVGRVVAGIMGASFTTGGAYIADISAPEERAKNFGLIGAAFGLGFIIGPVLGGFLGSAGLRVPFMFSAGLTFVNFLFGFFILPESLKPENRRAFDWKRA
;
A
#
# COMPACT_ATOMS: atom_id res chain seq x y z
N THR A 1 12.53 13.57 -21.09
CA THR A 1 13.42 14.47 -20.31
C THR A 1 13.61 13.90 -18.92
N ILE A 2 14.82 13.89 -18.36
CA ILE A 2 15.12 13.31 -17.04
C ILE A 2 14.25 13.90 -15.91
N ALA A 3 13.79 15.15 -16.04
CA ALA A 3 12.89 15.81 -15.10
C ALA A 3 11.63 14.98 -14.76
N TRP A 4 11.03 14.28 -15.74
CA TRP A 4 9.86 13.43 -15.47
C TRP A 4 10.17 12.26 -14.54
N LEU A 5 11.40 11.72 -14.57
CA LEU A 5 11.79 10.67 -13.64
C LEU A 5 11.85 11.19 -12.20
N PHE A 6 12.34 12.42 -12.01
CA PHE A 6 12.38 13.06 -10.69
C PHE A 6 10.98 13.34 -10.15
N VAL A 7 10.08 13.88 -10.98
CA VAL A 7 8.68 14.08 -10.58
C VAL A 7 8.05 12.75 -10.16
N GLY A 8 8.24 11.69 -10.95
CA GLY A 8 7.77 10.35 -10.59
C GLY A 8 8.32 9.84 -9.26
N ARG A 9 9.60 10.09 -8.97
CA ARG A 9 10.23 9.69 -7.69
C ARG A 9 9.71 10.47 -6.49
N VAL A 10 9.45 11.77 -6.64
CA VAL A 10 8.85 12.58 -5.57
C VAL A 10 7.46 12.05 -5.24
N VAL A 11 6.63 11.82 -6.26
CA VAL A 11 5.28 11.24 -6.06
C VAL A 11 5.37 9.86 -5.41
N ALA A 12 6.23 8.98 -5.90
CA ALA A 12 6.44 7.66 -5.31
C ALA A 12 6.90 7.74 -3.84
N GLY A 13 7.76 8.71 -3.51
CA GLY A 13 8.23 8.94 -2.14
C GLY A 13 7.09 9.36 -1.20
N ILE A 14 6.24 10.29 -1.63
CA ILE A 14 5.06 10.73 -0.85
C ILE A 14 4.12 9.54 -0.60
N MET A 15 3.85 8.74 -1.64
CA MET A 15 2.99 7.56 -1.52
C MET A 15 3.57 6.45 -0.63
N GLY A 16 4.88 6.49 -0.35
CA GLY A 16 5.56 5.56 0.55
C GLY A 16 5.03 5.58 1.99
N ALA A 17 4.39 6.67 2.43
CA ALA A 17 3.75 6.76 3.75
C ALA A 17 2.60 5.76 3.95
N SER A 18 2.12 5.13 2.87
CA SER A 18 1.09 4.08 2.93
C SER A 18 1.53 2.86 3.77
N PHE A 19 2.83 2.58 3.83
CA PHE A 19 3.33 1.44 4.61
C PHE A 19 3.23 1.68 6.12
N THR A 20 3.58 2.88 6.57
CA THR A 20 3.54 3.22 8.00
C THR A 20 2.11 3.33 8.50
N THR A 21 1.23 3.93 7.70
CA THR A 21 -0.21 4.02 7.99
C THR A 21 -0.89 2.64 7.99
N GLY A 22 -0.58 1.78 7.02
CA GLY A 22 -1.07 0.39 7.01
C GLY A 22 -0.57 -0.42 8.21
N GLY A 23 0.69 -0.25 8.61
CA GLY A 23 1.24 -0.86 9.82
C GLY A 23 0.53 -0.37 11.09
N ALA A 24 0.27 0.92 11.22
CA ALA A 24 -0.50 1.49 12.32
C ALA A 24 -1.93 0.94 12.36
N TYR A 25 -2.59 0.84 11.21
CA TYR A 25 -3.94 0.27 11.10
C TYR A 25 -3.98 -1.17 11.63
N ILE A 26 -3.06 -2.03 11.19
CA ILE A 26 -2.99 -3.42 11.68
C ILE A 26 -2.68 -3.45 13.18
N ALA A 27 -1.83 -2.53 13.65
CA ALA A 27 -1.52 -2.41 15.06
C ALA A 27 -2.75 -2.00 15.90
N ASP A 28 -3.64 -1.16 15.37
CA ASP A 28 -4.86 -0.69 16.05
C ASP A 28 -5.94 -1.76 16.15
N ILE A 29 -6.09 -2.59 15.11
CA ILE A 29 -7.15 -3.63 15.06
C ILE A 29 -6.72 -4.98 15.66
N SER A 30 -5.42 -5.18 15.92
CA SER A 30 -4.91 -6.44 16.46
C SER A 30 -4.94 -6.49 17.98
N ALA A 31 -5.42 -7.59 18.55
CA ALA A 31 -5.23 -7.88 19.97
C ALA A 31 -3.73 -7.97 20.32
N PRO A 32 -3.31 -7.62 21.55
CA PRO A 32 -1.90 -7.64 21.96
C PRO A 32 -1.18 -8.96 21.68
N GLU A 33 -1.87 -10.08 21.90
CA GLU A 33 -1.34 -11.43 21.76
C GLU A 33 -1.22 -11.85 20.28
N GLU A 34 -2.07 -11.31 19.41
CA GLU A 34 -2.09 -11.63 17.98
C GLU A 34 -1.25 -10.68 17.12
N ARG A 35 -0.80 -9.56 17.69
CA ARG A 35 -0.08 -8.51 16.95
C ARG A 35 1.13 -9.05 16.21
N ALA A 36 1.96 -9.87 16.86
CA ALA A 36 3.15 -10.46 16.23
C ALA A 36 2.80 -11.35 15.03
N LYS A 37 1.73 -12.15 15.15
CA LYS A 37 1.21 -13.00 14.07
C LYS A 37 0.70 -12.16 12.90
N ASN A 38 -0.07 -11.11 13.17
CA ASN A 38 -0.63 -10.25 12.12
C ASN A 38 0.46 -9.48 11.37
N PHE A 39 1.47 -8.95 12.07
CA PHE A 39 2.65 -8.38 11.41
C PHE A 39 3.45 -9.42 10.62
N GLY A 40 3.53 -10.67 11.12
CA GLY A 40 4.11 -11.79 10.37
C GLY A 40 3.37 -12.08 9.06
N LEU A 41 2.03 -12.02 9.06
CA LEU A 41 1.21 -12.18 7.86
C LEU A 41 1.44 -11.06 6.84
N ILE A 42 1.63 -9.80 7.28
CA ILE A 42 2.03 -8.71 6.39
C ILE A 42 3.36 -9.05 5.71
N GLY A 43 4.36 -9.49 6.48
CA GLY A 43 5.67 -9.89 5.94
C GLY A 43 5.56 -11.04 4.93
N ALA A 44 4.75 -12.06 5.23
CA ALA A 44 4.47 -13.16 4.31
C ALA A 44 3.80 -12.67 3.01
N ALA A 45 2.85 -11.74 3.11
CA ALA A 45 2.20 -11.14 1.94
C ALA A 45 3.21 -10.36 1.06
N PHE A 46 4.14 -9.62 1.66
CA PHE A 46 5.24 -9.00 0.91
C PHE A 46 6.10 -10.03 0.20
N GLY A 47 6.52 -11.09 0.91
CA GLY A 47 7.32 -12.17 0.34
C GLY A 47 6.63 -12.81 -0.87
N LEU A 48 5.34 -13.14 -0.74
CA LEU A 48 4.53 -13.66 -1.84
C LEU A 48 4.44 -12.66 -3.00
N GLY A 49 4.24 -11.37 -2.71
CA GLY A 49 4.25 -10.31 -3.72
C GLY A 49 5.58 -10.24 -4.48
N PHE A 50 6.72 -10.38 -3.79
CA PHE A 50 8.05 -10.42 -4.42
C PHE A 50 8.33 -11.68 -5.23
N ILE A 51 7.67 -12.80 -4.93
CA ILE A 51 7.78 -14.04 -5.71
C ILE A 51 6.89 -13.95 -6.97
N ILE A 52 5.62 -13.58 -6.79
CA ILE A 52 4.62 -13.57 -7.87
C ILE A 52 4.83 -12.38 -8.82
N GLY A 53 5.23 -11.23 -8.28
CA GLY A 53 5.36 -9.97 -9.01
C GLY A 53 6.29 -10.04 -10.22
N PRO A 54 7.56 -10.47 -10.08
CA PRO A 54 8.49 -10.60 -11.21
C PRO A 54 8.02 -11.61 -12.26
N VAL A 55 7.40 -12.71 -11.85
CA VAL A 55 6.86 -13.72 -12.77
C VAL A 55 5.74 -13.12 -13.62
N LEU A 56 4.75 -12.47 -13.00
CA LEU A 56 3.68 -11.78 -13.71
C LEU A 56 4.22 -10.62 -14.55
N GLY A 57 5.16 -9.84 -14.03
CA GLY A 57 5.77 -8.71 -14.73
C GLY A 57 6.54 -9.15 -15.97
N GLY A 58 7.30 -10.25 -15.89
CA GLY A 58 8.01 -10.83 -17.04
C GLY A 58 7.05 -11.36 -18.09
N PHE A 59 6.01 -12.10 -17.67
CA PHE A 59 4.99 -12.62 -18.58
C PHE A 59 4.24 -11.48 -19.29
N LEU A 60 3.70 -10.51 -18.54
CA LEU A 60 3.00 -9.35 -19.10
C LEU A 60 3.93 -8.46 -19.94
N GLY A 61 5.22 -8.40 -19.60
CA GLY A 61 6.23 -7.63 -20.33
C GLY A 61 6.42 -8.13 -21.76
N SER A 62 6.18 -9.42 -22.02
CA SER A 62 6.24 -10.01 -23.37
C SER A 62 5.17 -9.43 -24.31
N ALA A 63 4.02 -8.98 -23.78
CA ALA A 63 2.96 -8.32 -24.54
C ALA A 63 3.24 -6.83 -24.79
N GLY A 64 4.27 -6.28 -24.15
CA GLY A 64 4.73 -4.91 -24.34
C GLY A 64 5.21 -4.25 -23.06
N LEU A 65 6.18 -3.33 -23.20
CA LEU A 65 6.84 -2.66 -22.07
C LEU A 65 5.89 -1.89 -21.14
N ARG A 66 4.72 -1.46 -21.62
CA ARG A 66 3.75 -0.68 -20.84
C ARG A 66 2.72 -1.56 -20.10
N VAL A 67 2.54 -2.80 -20.52
CA VAL A 67 1.46 -3.69 -20.04
C VAL A 67 1.62 -4.01 -18.54
N PRO A 68 2.81 -4.36 -18.02
CA PRO A 68 2.98 -4.59 -16.59
C PRO A 68 2.62 -3.38 -15.75
N PHE A 69 3.01 -2.18 -16.19
CA PHE A 69 2.71 -0.94 -15.46
C PHE A 69 1.21 -0.62 -15.43
N MET A 70 0.51 -0.83 -16.55
CA MET A 70 -0.94 -0.61 -16.59
C MET A 70 -1.69 -1.64 -15.74
N PHE A 71 -1.23 -2.89 -15.75
CA PHE A 71 -1.75 -3.94 -14.88
C PHE A 71 -1.55 -3.62 -13.40
N SER A 72 -0.34 -3.21 -13.00
CA SER A 72 -0.06 -2.77 -11.62
C SER A 72 -0.91 -1.57 -11.22
N ALA A 73 -1.08 -0.58 -12.11
CA ALA A 73 -1.95 0.57 -11.85
C ALA A 73 -3.41 0.14 -11.62
N GLY A 74 -3.93 -0.79 -12.43
CA GLY A 74 -5.27 -1.35 -12.24
C GLY A 74 -5.41 -2.10 -10.91
N LEU A 75 -4.42 -2.94 -10.57
CA LEU A 75 -4.42 -3.69 -9.31
C LEU A 75 -4.38 -2.76 -8.09
N THR A 76 -3.54 -1.73 -8.12
CA THR A 76 -3.46 -0.70 -7.08
C THR A 76 -4.76 0.11 -6.99
N PHE A 77 -5.39 0.43 -8.13
CA PHE A 77 -6.66 1.14 -8.14
C PHE A 77 -7.79 0.31 -7.52
N VAL A 78 -7.85 -0.99 -7.82
CA VAL A 78 -8.80 -1.92 -7.16
C VAL A 78 -8.52 -1.98 -5.65
N ASN A 79 -7.27 -2.04 -5.23
CA ASN A 79 -6.91 -1.99 -3.81
C ASN A 79 -7.33 -0.68 -3.13
N PHE A 80 -7.18 0.46 -3.82
CA PHE A 80 -7.69 1.75 -3.34
C PHE A 80 -9.21 1.74 -3.16
N LEU A 81 -9.96 1.25 -4.16
CA LEU A 81 -11.42 1.15 -4.06
C LEU A 81 -11.84 0.22 -2.91
N PHE A 82 -11.16 -0.91 -2.75
CA PHE A 82 -11.38 -1.80 -1.61
C PHE A 82 -11.13 -1.07 -0.29
N GLY A 83 -10.01 -0.37 -0.15
CA GLY A 83 -9.70 0.41 1.04
C GLY A 83 -10.75 1.50 1.33
N PHE A 84 -11.19 2.19 0.29
CA PHE A 84 -12.13 3.31 0.41
C PHE A 84 -13.55 2.86 0.80
N PHE A 85 -14.04 1.73 0.27
CA PHE A 85 -15.41 1.30 0.49
C PHE A 85 -15.58 0.25 1.61
N ILE A 86 -14.56 -0.57 1.85
CA ILE A 86 -14.69 -1.76 2.71
C ILE A 86 -13.92 -1.61 4.02
N LEU A 87 -12.81 -0.88 4.03
CA LEU A 87 -11.96 -0.78 5.22
C LEU A 87 -12.67 0.07 6.30
N PRO A 88 -13.01 -0.49 7.47
CA PRO A 88 -13.58 0.29 8.55
C PRO A 88 -12.51 1.22 9.15
N GLU A 89 -12.95 2.29 9.79
CA GLU A 89 -12.06 3.16 10.56
C GLU A 89 -11.44 2.37 11.74
N SER A 90 -10.09 2.30 11.83
CA SER A 90 -9.40 1.52 12.88
C SER A 90 -9.51 2.17 14.26
N LEU A 91 -9.63 3.49 14.30
CA LEU A 91 -9.57 4.23 15.54
C LEU A 91 -10.97 4.40 16.18
N LYS A 92 -11.07 4.12 17.47
CA LYS A 92 -12.29 4.37 18.26
C LYS A 92 -12.65 5.86 18.24
N PRO A 93 -13.95 6.24 18.23
CA PRO A 93 -14.37 7.64 18.18
C PRO A 93 -13.68 8.54 19.21
N GLU A 94 -13.45 8.05 20.44
CA GLU A 94 -12.79 8.81 21.50
C GLU A 94 -11.33 9.19 21.19
N ASN A 95 -10.67 8.39 20.35
CA ASN A 95 -9.27 8.59 19.98
C ASN A 95 -9.12 9.40 18.68
N ARG A 96 -10.23 9.65 17.94
CA ARG A 96 -10.24 10.43 16.71
C ARG A 96 -10.03 11.90 17.02
N ARG A 97 -8.97 12.48 16.46
CA ARG A 97 -8.69 13.91 16.57
C ARG A 97 -9.15 14.63 15.30
N ALA A 98 -9.60 15.87 15.45
CA ALA A 98 -9.85 16.74 14.31
C ALA A 98 -8.54 16.98 13.54
N PHE A 99 -8.64 16.99 12.21
CA PHE A 99 -7.50 17.24 11.34
C PHE A 99 -7.00 18.69 11.52
N ASP A 100 -5.69 18.86 11.76
CA ASP A 100 -5.03 20.16 11.94
C ASP A 100 -3.82 20.29 10.99
N TRP A 101 -3.95 21.18 10.01
CA TRP A 101 -2.92 21.48 9.02
C TRP A 101 -1.60 21.99 9.61
N LYS A 102 -1.58 22.53 10.83
CA LYS A 102 -0.34 22.99 11.47
C LYS A 102 0.52 21.85 12.01
N ARG A 103 -0.05 20.64 12.10
CA ARG A 103 0.59 19.44 12.65
C ARG A 103 0.78 18.32 11.63
N ALA A 104 0.16 18.44 10.46
CA ALA A 104 0.30 17.53 9.32
C ALA A 104 1.52 17.92 8.47
#